data_AF-A0A4Q3E0S5-F1
#
_entry.id   AF-A0A4Q3E0S5-F1
#
_cell.length_a   1.000
_cell.length_b   1.000
_cell.length_c   1.000
_cell.angle_alpha   90.00
_cell.angle_beta   90.00
_cell.angle_gamma   90.00
#
_symmetry.space_group_name_H-M   'P 1'
#
loop_
_entity.id
_entity.type
_entity.pdbx_description
1 polymer ?
#
loop_
_entity_poly.entity_id
_entity_poly.type
_entity_poly.pdbx_seq_one_letter_code
_entity_poly.pdbx_strand_id
1 'polypeptide(L)'
;MTALSANAQYSTPNTGVSWTLDDLVLNAPTAITLSNGVYTLSQDLTIAEDDAIIIDENTTLEINDGVLITVAGSFTADADEITITASDTENPFEGFRFEETSTGVFRNTTITYSGGIRVITGDFTMDSCTVSYNVAGEATGSAISFSTGSPVVSNSIFMFNDLPAFSSGANQEVSASLLNNYLEGNNQLNSNRPQINMGPGGTGVLRIIGNTIIGKPELTMVGGIAAASLLGNPNAVIIDNNIIQGNRYGITVVGANSSGFIRGNLIEDNNTQNNPNLGGSGISLSASGPATMDIVASNNQFRRNLWGITLIGSARINLGNNDPENFSEGGNIFAENGNGGQTYALYNNTPNMVYAMNNCWLEEGELTMENVENVITHQPDIATLGLVIYDPFGCTLSTPDLSIASPVMYPNPNNGTMSITTTLDGTATIYN
;
A
#
# COMPACT_ATOMS: atom_id res chain seq x y z
N MET A 1 10.90 -26.61 36.53
CA MET A 1 9.64 -25.98 36.98
C MET A 1 9.76 -24.52 36.56
N THR A 2 9.38 -24.23 35.33
CA THR A 2 9.43 -22.87 34.76
C THR A 2 8.28 -22.11 35.42
N ALA A 3 8.60 -21.10 36.21
CA ALA A 3 7.59 -20.18 36.71
C ALA A 3 6.97 -19.49 35.48
N LEU A 4 5.64 -19.60 35.33
CA LEU A 4 4.91 -18.63 34.53
C LEU A 4 5.12 -17.28 35.22
N SER A 5 5.96 -16.42 34.66
CA SER A 5 5.93 -15.00 34.99
C SER A 5 4.61 -14.49 34.43
N ALA A 6 3.65 -14.23 35.30
CA ALA A 6 2.51 -13.40 34.92
C ALA A 6 3.09 -11.99 34.69
N ASN A 7 3.08 -11.51 33.44
CA ASN A 7 3.39 -10.10 33.19
C ASN A 7 2.39 -9.26 33.99
N ALA A 8 2.89 -8.25 34.69
CA ALA A 8 2.02 -7.31 35.36
C ALA A 8 1.25 -6.53 34.28
N GLN A 9 -0.05 -6.34 34.49
CA GLN A 9 -0.96 -5.67 33.57
C GLN A 9 -1.72 -4.57 34.31
N TYR A 10 -1.94 -3.44 33.65
CA TYR A 10 -2.84 -2.39 34.08
C TYR A 10 -4.00 -2.28 33.09
N SER A 11 -5.22 -2.13 33.61
CA SER A 11 -6.41 -1.83 32.83
C SER A 11 -6.99 -0.51 33.34
N THR A 12 -7.38 0.37 32.42
CA THR A 12 -8.15 1.55 32.81
C THR A 12 -9.50 1.12 33.44
N PRO A 13 -10.11 1.94 34.32
CA PRO A 13 -11.21 1.51 35.18
C PRO A 13 -12.57 1.26 34.50
N ASN A 14 -12.70 1.56 33.21
CA ASN A 14 -13.94 1.52 32.43
C ASN A 14 -15.01 2.48 32.96
N THR A 15 -14.67 3.76 33.02
CA THR A 15 -15.50 4.81 33.64
C THR A 15 -16.03 5.87 32.69
N GLY A 16 -15.67 5.81 31.40
CA GLY A 16 -16.04 6.86 30.45
C GLY A 16 -15.03 7.99 30.37
N VAL A 17 -13.81 7.81 30.91
CA VAL A 17 -12.84 8.89 31.10
C VAL A 17 -11.77 8.85 30.02
N SER A 18 -11.37 10.04 29.54
CA SER A 18 -10.19 10.23 28.71
C SER A 18 -8.97 10.50 29.59
N TRP A 19 -7.94 9.67 29.45
CA TRP A 19 -6.71 9.68 30.23
C TRP A 19 -5.57 10.25 29.40
N THR A 20 -4.87 11.24 29.94
CA THR A 20 -3.55 11.66 29.45
C THR A 20 -2.46 10.74 30.00
N LEU A 21 -1.22 10.84 29.49
CA LEU A 21 -0.09 10.11 30.08
C LEU A 21 0.16 10.53 31.54
N ASP A 22 -0.05 11.80 31.88
CA ASP A 22 0.06 12.30 33.26
C ASP A 22 -1.01 11.70 34.18
N ASP A 23 -2.24 11.54 33.69
CA ASP A 23 -3.29 10.86 34.44
C ASP A 23 -2.91 9.41 34.72
N LEU A 24 -2.30 8.72 33.75
CA LEU A 24 -1.81 7.36 33.94
C LEU A 24 -0.63 7.32 34.93
N VAL A 25 0.29 8.28 34.91
CA VAL A 25 1.38 8.36 35.91
C VAL A 25 0.83 8.54 37.32
N LEU A 26 -0.21 9.36 37.48
CA LEU A 26 -0.84 9.60 38.78
C LEU A 26 -1.61 8.38 39.30
N ASN A 27 -2.34 7.69 38.42
CA ASN A 27 -3.31 6.65 38.80
C ASN A 27 -2.78 5.22 38.62
N ALA A 28 -1.70 5.04 37.86
CA ALA A 28 -1.04 3.77 37.57
C ALA A 28 0.50 3.86 37.66
N PRO A 29 1.07 4.39 38.77
CA PRO A 29 2.51 4.67 38.89
C PRO A 29 3.43 3.43 38.83
N THR A 30 2.86 2.22 38.90
CA THR A 30 3.60 0.97 38.70
C THR A 30 3.64 0.52 37.24
N ALA A 31 2.70 1.01 36.42
CA ALA A 31 2.60 0.68 35.01
C ALA A 31 3.34 1.70 34.16
N ILE A 32 3.19 2.99 34.45
CA ILE A 32 3.85 4.07 33.73
C ILE A 32 4.54 5.02 34.71
N THR A 33 5.70 5.51 34.31
CA THR A 33 6.47 6.51 35.08
C THR A 33 6.90 7.65 34.17
N LEU A 34 7.14 8.82 34.74
CA LEU A 34 7.71 9.97 34.05
C LEU A 34 9.06 10.32 34.69
N SER A 35 10.13 10.30 33.90
CA SER A 35 11.45 10.72 34.37
C SER A 35 12.22 11.43 33.26
N ASN A 36 12.85 12.57 33.60
CA ASN A 36 13.60 13.39 32.64
C ASN A 36 12.81 13.77 31.37
N GLY A 37 11.49 13.94 31.48
CA GLY A 37 10.61 14.28 30.34
C GLY A 37 10.26 13.11 29.42
N VAL A 38 10.60 11.87 29.79
CA VAL A 38 10.24 10.65 29.05
C VAL A 38 9.28 9.82 29.87
N TYR A 39 8.17 9.41 29.24
CA TYR A 39 7.26 8.44 29.82
C TYR A 39 7.78 7.03 29.53
N THR A 40 7.77 6.16 30.53
CA THR A 40 8.17 4.75 30.36
C THR A 40 7.03 3.84 30.80
N LEU A 41 6.46 3.08 29.86
CA LEU A 41 5.45 2.05 30.11
C LEU A 41 6.15 0.70 30.35
N SER A 42 5.94 0.14 31.54
CA SER A 42 6.62 -1.07 32.04
C SER A 42 5.72 -2.29 32.22
N GLN A 43 4.43 -2.15 31.93
CA GLN A 43 3.41 -3.18 32.10
C GLN A 43 2.46 -3.17 30.91
N ASP A 44 1.85 -4.31 30.61
CA ASP A 44 0.77 -4.39 29.63
C ASP A 44 -0.33 -3.38 29.99
N LEU A 45 -0.87 -2.72 28.97
CA LEU A 45 -1.87 -1.67 29.13
C LEU A 45 -3.13 -2.05 28.36
N THR A 46 -4.24 -2.20 29.08
CA THR A 46 -5.57 -2.35 28.49
C THR A 46 -6.36 -1.05 28.67
N ILE A 47 -6.76 -0.44 27.56
CA ILE A 47 -7.71 0.67 27.53
C ILE A 47 -9.09 0.07 27.45
N ALA A 48 -9.87 0.17 28.52
CA ALA A 48 -11.21 -0.41 28.60
C ALA A 48 -12.19 0.25 27.61
N GLU A 49 -13.27 -0.45 27.30
CA GLU A 49 -14.24 -0.12 26.23
C GLU A 49 -14.80 1.30 26.31
N ASP A 50 -15.10 1.77 27.53
CA ASP A 50 -15.66 3.12 27.74
C ASP A 50 -14.58 4.20 27.94
N ASP A 51 -13.31 3.84 28.09
CA ASP A 51 -12.24 4.81 28.35
C ASP A 51 -11.47 5.16 27.07
N ALA A 52 -10.74 6.28 27.13
CA ALA A 52 -9.83 6.70 26.07
C ALA A 52 -8.45 7.03 26.63
N ILE A 53 -7.40 6.83 25.84
CA ILE A 53 -6.10 7.48 26.06
C ILE A 53 -5.88 8.52 24.98
N ILE A 54 -5.41 9.70 25.40
CA ILE A 54 -5.08 10.82 24.54
C ILE A 54 -3.64 11.26 24.81
N ILE A 55 -2.85 11.36 23.75
CA ILE A 55 -1.53 11.99 23.73
C ILE A 55 -1.64 13.19 22.79
N ASP A 56 -1.85 14.38 23.35
CA ASP A 56 -2.08 15.64 22.64
C ASP A 56 -0.98 16.68 22.86
N GLU A 57 0.13 16.27 23.48
CA GLU A 57 1.34 17.07 23.66
C GLU A 57 2.57 16.36 23.08
N ASN A 58 3.58 17.14 22.69
CA ASN A 58 4.83 16.58 22.18
C ASN A 58 5.54 15.79 23.27
N THR A 59 5.80 14.53 23.01
CA THR A 59 6.31 13.62 24.03
C THR A 59 7.04 12.42 23.46
N THR A 60 7.80 11.75 24.33
CA THR A 60 8.37 10.44 24.09
C THR A 60 7.78 9.43 25.07
N LEU A 61 7.17 8.38 24.54
CA LEU A 61 6.72 7.20 25.25
C LEU A 61 7.66 6.03 24.90
N GLU A 62 8.50 5.66 25.85
CA GLU A 62 9.28 4.43 25.81
C GLU A 62 8.48 3.27 26.39
N ILE A 63 8.54 2.11 25.76
CA ILE A 63 7.79 0.93 26.14
C ILE A 63 8.77 -0.23 26.34
N ASN A 64 8.67 -0.92 27.47
CA ASN A 64 9.57 -2.02 27.78
C ASN A 64 9.30 -3.27 26.92
N ASP A 65 10.32 -4.12 26.86
CA ASP A 65 10.28 -5.45 26.22
C ASP A 65 9.01 -6.23 26.58
N GLY A 66 8.39 -6.81 25.55
CA GLY A 66 7.21 -7.68 25.67
C GLY A 66 5.93 -7.01 26.15
N VAL A 67 5.90 -5.68 26.31
CA VAL A 67 4.70 -4.95 26.71
C VAL A 67 3.76 -4.75 25.52
N LEU A 68 2.49 -5.12 25.71
CA LEU A 68 1.40 -4.95 24.76
C LEU A 68 0.45 -3.82 25.19
N ILE A 69 0.07 -2.97 24.23
CA ILE A 69 -1.04 -2.02 24.40
C ILE A 69 -2.28 -2.59 23.71
N THR A 70 -3.28 -2.98 24.50
CA THR A 70 -4.60 -3.42 24.02
C THR A 70 -5.61 -2.29 24.13
N VAL A 71 -6.28 -1.97 23.03
CA VAL A 71 -7.27 -0.89 22.93
C VAL A 71 -8.65 -1.49 22.71
N ALA A 72 -9.47 -1.54 23.76
CA ALA A 72 -10.89 -1.87 23.65
C ALA A 72 -11.76 -0.62 23.47
N GLY A 73 -11.35 0.50 24.09
CA GLY A 73 -11.97 1.82 23.91
C GLY A 73 -11.30 2.63 22.81
N SER A 74 -10.74 3.80 23.14
CA SER A 74 -10.11 4.70 22.16
C SER A 74 -8.65 5.01 22.46
N PHE A 75 -7.82 5.11 21.43
CA PHE A 75 -6.46 5.62 21.52
C PHE A 75 -6.25 6.73 20.48
N THR A 76 -5.81 7.90 20.94
CA THR A 76 -5.48 9.03 20.07
C THR A 76 -4.07 9.54 20.40
N ALA A 77 -3.20 9.59 19.40
CA ALA A 77 -1.94 10.32 19.43
C ALA A 77 -2.00 11.41 18.35
N ASP A 78 -2.04 12.67 18.76
CA ASP A 78 -2.24 13.82 17.87
C ASP A 78 -1.60 15.09 18.48
N ALA A 79 -0.34 15.33 18.15
CA ALA A 79 0.40 16.53 18.51
C ALA A 79 1.34 16.93 17.35
N ASP A 80 2.25 17.89 17.56
CA ASP A 80 3.21 18.26 16.51
C ASP A 80 4.32 17.19 16.34
N GLU A 81 4.71 16.54 17.44
CA GLU A 81 5.77 15.52 17.44
C GLU A 81 5.59 14.52 18.60
N ILE A 82 5.17 13.28 18.28
CA ILE A 82 5.07 12.18 19.25
C ILE A 82 6.02 11.07 18.85
N THR A 83 6.80 10.56 19.81
CA THR A 83 7.62 9.36 19.63
C THR A 83 7.13 8.24 20.53
N ILE A 84 6.86 7.07 19.96
CA ILE A 84 6.54 5.84 20.67
C ILE A 84 7.57 4.79 20.26
N THR A 85 8.36 4.30 21.20
CA THR A 85 9.50 3.43 20.88
C THR A 85 9.81 2.43 21.99
N ALA A 86 10.61 1.41 21.70
CA ALA A 86 11.12 0.51 22.74
C ALA A 86 12.11 1.24 23.66
N SER A 87 12.09 0.96 24.97
CA SER A 87 13.12 1.44 25.91
C SER A 87 14.49 0.77 25.67
N ASP A 88 14.49 -0.40 25.04
CA ASP A 88 15.68 -1.10 24.55
C ASP A 88 15.44 -1.57 23.11
N THR A 89 16.16 -1.02 22.15
CA THR A 89 15.96 -1.31 20.72
C THR A 89 16.31 -2.74 20.33
N GLU A 90 17.10 -3.45 21.14
CA GLU A 90 17.40 -4.87 20.95
C GLU A 90 16.29 -5.77 21.47
N ASN A 91 15.37 -5.24 22.29
CA ASN A 91 14.22 -5.94 22.85
C ASN A 91 12.92 -5.14 22.62
N PRO A 92 12.38 -5.18 21.38
CA PRO A 92 11.14 -4.49 20.99
C PRO A 92 9.95 -4.76 21.92
N PHE A 93 9.04 -3.79 22.04
CA PHE A 93 7.76 -4.01 22.71
C PHE A 93 6.79 -4.80 21.81
N GLU A 94 5.81 -5.49 22.39
CA GLU A 94 4.95 -6.46 21.66
C GLU A 94 4.07 -5.78 20.60
N GLY A 95 3.71 -4.51 20.81
CA GLY A 95 3.02 -3.68 19.83
C GLY A 95 1.69 -3.13 20.30
N PHE A 96 0.79 -2.92 19.35
CA PHE A 96 -0.57 -2.42 19.59
C PHE A 96 -1.61 -3.41 19.08
N ARG A 97 -2.68 -3.57 19.84
CA ARG A 97 -3.84 -4.36 19.47
C ARG A 97 -5.13 -3.56 19.62
N PHE A 98 -5.73 -3.18 18.51
CA PHE A 98 -7.05 -2.55 18.46
C PHE A 98 -8.15 -3.60 18.33
N GLU A 99 -9.07 -3.64 19.28
CA GLU A 99 -10.22 -4.57 19.28
C GLU A 99 -11.34 -4.15 18.33
N GLU A 100 -12.28 -5.04 18.06
CA GLU A 100 -13.32 -4.88 17.03
C GLU A 100 -14.13 -3.58 17.13
N THR A 101 -14.44 -3.12 18.34
CA THR A 101 -15.24 -1.92 18.61
C THR A 101 -14.41 -0.68 18.93
N SER A 102 -13.08 -0.80 18.92
CA SER A 102 -12.18 0.28 19.30
C SER A 102 -12.01 1.35 18.21
N THR A 103 -11.46 2.49 18.60
CA THR A 103 -11.03 3.56 17.68
C THR A 103 -9.54 3.82 17.83
N GLY A 104 -8.82 3.92 16.70
CA GLY A 104 -7.40 4.25 16.67
C GLY A 104 -7.09 5.46 15.80
N VAL A 105 -6.42 6.46 16.37
CA VAL A 105 -5.97 7.65 15.65
C VAL A 105 -4.50 7.91 15.95
N PHE A 106 -3.69 7.98 14.90
CA PHE A 106 -2.30 8.43 14.96
C PHE A 106 -2.08 9.59 13.99
N ARG A 107 -1.53 10.70 14.48
CA ARG A 107 -1.07 11.85 13.68
C ARG A 107 0.29 12.30 14.15
N ASN A 108 1.19 12.61 13.21
CA ASN A 108 2.55 13.11 13.49
C ASN A 108 3.30 12.24 14.52
N THR A 109 3.07 10.93 14.45
CA THR A 109 3.61 9.97 15.42
C THR A 109 4.69 9.11 14.76
N THR A 110 5.85 9.02 15.41
CA THR A 110 6.91 8.06 15.08
C THR A 110 6.77 6.82 15.95
N ILE A 111 6.66 5.65 15.34
CA ILE A 111 6.57 4.35 16.00
C ILE A 111 7.75 3.49 15.53
N THR A 112 8.63 3.10 16.44
CA THR A 112 9.80 2.29 16.11
C THR A 112 10.04 1.16 17.10
N TYR A 113 10.70 0.10 16.64
CA TYR A 113 11.07 -1.05 17.46
C TYR A 113 9.86 -1.65 18.21
N SER A 114 8.76 -1.87 17.48
CA SER A 114 7.56 -2.55 17.99
C SER A 114 7.30 -3.87 17.29
N GLY A 115 6.45 -4.72 17.87
CA GLY A 115 5.88 -5.90 17.22
C GLY A 115 4.74 -5.61 16.23
N GLY A 116 4.57 -4.34 15.85
CA GLY A 116 3.57 -3.86 14.89
C GLY A 116 2.21 -3.52 15.49
N ILE A 117 1.25 -3.21 14.62
CA ILE A 117 -0.10 -2.73 14.97
C ILE A 117 -1.14 -3.67 14.39
N ARG A 118 -1.82 -4.43 15.25
CA ARG A 118 -2.96 -5.26 14.88
C ARG A 118 -4.25 -4.44 14.95
N VAL A 119 -4.91 -4.27 13.81
CA VAL A 119 -6.13 -3.48 13.67
C VAL A 119 -7.30 -4.41 13.38
N ILE A 120 -8.11 -4.71 14.40
CA ILE A 120 -9.33 -5.52 14.25
C ILE A 120 -10.55 -4.65 13.95
N THR A 121 -10.59 -3.42 14.45
CA THR A 121 -11.62 -2.43 14.11
C THR A 121 -11.56 -1.95 12.66
N GLY A 122 -12.70 -1.47 12.15
CA GLY A 122 -12.75 -0.68 10.91
C GLY A 122 -12.50 0.81 11.12
N ASP A 123 -12.49 1.29 12.37
CA ASP A 123 -12.33 2.70 12.74
C ASP A 123 -10.87 3.00 13.14
N PHE A 124 -10.03 3.10 12.10
CA PHE A 124 -8.60 3.37 12.27
C PHE A 124 -8.12 4.38 11.24
N THR A 125 -7.45 5.43 11.73
CA THR A 125 -6.83 6.47 10.91
C THR A 125 -5.39 6.70 11.33
N MET A 126 -4.48 6.71 10.36
CA MET A 126 -3.08 7.12 10.55
C MET A 126 -2.72 8.16 9.49
N ASP A 127 -2.18 9.30 9.90
CA ASP A 127 -1.77 10.36 9.00
C ASP A 127 -0.43 10.98 9.41
N SER A 128 0.45 11.25 8.44
CA SER A 128 1.72 11.95 8.70
C SER A 128 2.60 11.25 9.75
N CYS A 129 2.58 9.92 9.78
CA CYS A 129 3.30 9.08 10.74
C CYS A 129 4.58 8.47 10.14
N THR A 130 5.48 8.00 11.01
CA THR A 130 6.62 7.14 10.62
C THR A 130 6.55 5.82 11.36
N VAL A 131 6.68 4.70 10.66
CA VAL A 131 6.68 3.34 11.23
C VAL A 131 7.89 2.58 10.71
N SER A 132 8.90 2.37 11.56
CA SER A 132 10.18 1.81 11.09
C SER A 132 10.84 0.85 12.07
N TYR A 133 11.60 -0.11 11.54
CA TYR A 133 12.33 -1.11 12.32
C TYR A 133 11.46 -1.97 13.24
N ASN A 134 10.16 -2.10 12.91
CA ASN A 134 9.27 -2.98 13.65
C ASN A 134 9.55 -4.44 13.27
N VAL A 135 9.47 -5.30 14.26
CA VAL A 135 9.66 -6.76 14.18
C VAL A 135 8.31 -7.47 14.13
N ALA A 136 8.33 -8.79 13.97
CA ALA A 136 7.12 -9.59 14.18
C ALA A 136 6.80 -9.68 15.69
N GLY A 137 5.59 -9.30 16.08
CA GLY A 137 5.02 -9.50 17.42
C GLY A 137 3.50 -9.62 17.31
N GLU A 138 2.76 -8.68 17.91
CA GLU A 138 1.29 -8.64 17.86
C GLU A 138 0.74 -8.63 16.42
N ALA A 139 1.37 -7.86 15.53
CA ALA A 139 1.08 -7.91 14.11
C ALA A 139 2.02 -8.89 13.39
N THR A 140 1.51 -10.08 13.10
CA THR A 140 2.29 -11.16 12.44
C THR A 140 2.29 -11.10 10.91
N GLY A 141 1.45 -10.25 10.32
CA GLY A 141 1.26 -10.11 8.87
C GLY A 141 2.13 -9.02 8.24
N SER A 142 2.36 -7.93 8.99
CA SER A 142 2.87 -6.64 8.53
C SER A 142 3.08 -5.68 9.71
N ALA A 143 3.74 -4.54 9.49
CA ALA A 143 3.82 -3.45 10.46
C ALA A 143 2.43 -2.94 10.88
N ILE A 144 1.45 -2.90 9.96
CA ILE A 144 0.03 -2.72 10.29
C ILE A 144 -0.81 -3.82 9.63
N SER A 145 -1.49 -4.63 10.43
CA SER A 145 -2.30 -5.76 9.98
C SER A 145 -3.79 -5.50 10.20
N PHE A 146 -4.54 -5.35 9.12
CA PHE A 146 -5.98 -5.05 9.14
C PHE A 146 -6.83 -6.33 9.12
N SER A 147 -7.98 -6.28 9.80
CA SER A 147 -8.91 -7.42 9.85
C SER A 147 -10.29 -7.13 9.27
N THR A 148 -10.74 -5.87 9.22
CA THR A 148 -12.07 -5.52 8.66
C THR A 148 -12.15 -4.05 8.24
N GLY A 149 -13.29 -3.66 7.66
CA GLY A 149 -13.69 -2.27 7.49
C GLY A 149 -12.94 -1.53 6.39
N SER A 150 -12.79 -0.21 6.58
CA SER A 150 -12.20 0.72 5.62
C SER A 150 -11.18 1.67 6.28
N PRO A 151 -10.13 1.12 6.93
CA PRO A 151 -9.14 1.94 7.62
C PRO A 151 -8.38 2.83 6.62
N VAL A 152 -7.89 3.97 7.10
CA VAL A 152 -7.18 4.97 6.29
C VAL A 152 -5.76 5.16 6.81
N VAL A 153 -4.78 5.03 5.92
CA VAL A 153 -3.38 5.37 6.20
C VAL A 153 -2.89 6.31 5.10
N SER A 154 -2.56 7.54 5.48
CA SER A 154 -2.15 8.59 4.54
C SER A 154 -0.86 9.30 4.93
N ASN A 155 -0.17 9.82 3.92
CA ASN A 155 0.98 10.74 4.07
C ASN A 155 2.08 10.24 5.02
N SER A 156 2.21 8.92 5.17
CA SER A 156 3.04 8.29 6.19
C SER A 156 4.23 7.54 5.59
N ILE A 157 5.23 7.26 6.42
CA ILE A 157 6.51 6.66 6.04
C ILE A 157 6.63 5.28 6.69
N PHE A 158 6.93 4.25 5.91
CA PHE A 158 7.13 2.88 6.38
C PHE A 158 8.48 2.35 5.88
N MET A 159 9.43 2.12 6.77
CA MET A 159 10.78 1.72 6.36
C MET A 159 11.37 0.59 7.17
N PHE A 160 12.04 -0.33 6.48
CA PHE A 160 12.91 -1.34 7.11
C PHE A 160 12.24 -2.18 8.21
N ASN A 161 10.93 -2.39 8.11
CA ASN A 161 10.21 -3.32 8.98
C ASN A 161 10.53 -4.77 8.57
N ASP A 162 10.58 -5.69 9.53
CA ASP A 162 10.83 -7.11 9.27
C ASP A 162 9.75 -7.77 8.41
N LEU A 163 8.54 -7.23 8.50
CA LEU A 163 7.35 -7.65 7.78
C LEU A 163 6.92 -6.58 6.75
N PRO A 164 5.99 -6.89 5.83
CA PRO A 164 5.37 -5.90 4.94
C PRO A 164 4.87 -4.65 5.68
N ALA A 165 4.72 -3.51 5.00
CA ALA A 165 4.13 -2.32 5.63
C ALA A 165 2.66 -2.58 6.01
N PHE A 166 1.89 -3.13 5.06
CA PHE A 166 0.45 -3.36 5.21
C PHE A 166 0.06 -4.77 4.83
N SER A 167 -0.89 -5.33 5.55
CA SER A 167 -1.54 -6.57 5.13
C SER A 167 -2.97 -6.73 5.65
N SER A 168 -3.70 -7.62 5.00
CA SER A 168 -4.90 -8.24 5.56
C SER A 168 -4.95 -9.73 5.21
N GLY A 169 -5.74 -10.51 5.95
CA GLY A 169 -5.90 -11.94 5.67
C GLY A 169 -6.61 -12.20 4.33
N ALA A 170 -6.26 -13.29 3.66
CA ALA A 170 -6.90 -13.70 2.40
C ALA A 170 -8.41 -14.02 2.54
N ASN A 171 -8.87 -14.24 3.77
CA ASN A 171 -10.26 -14.46 4.16
C ASN A 171 -10.90 -13.24 4.84
N GLN A 172 -10.20 -12.10 4.88
CA GLN A 172 -10.66 -10.86 5.51
C GLN A 172 -11.02 -9.86 4.42
N GLU A 173 -12.24 -9.33 4.49
CA GLU A 173 -12.73 -8.30 3.58
C GLU A 173 -12.37 -6.92 4.11
N VAL A 174 -11.31 -6.33 3.56
CA VAL A 174 -10.75 -5.04 4.01
C VAL A 174 -10.62 -4.07 2.84
N SER A 175 -11.35 -2.96 2.90
CA SER A 175 -11.36 -1.91 1.88
C SER A 175 -10.54 -0.69 2.32
N ALA A 176 -9.29 -0.94 2.70
CA ALA A 176 -8.38 0.10 3.20
C ALA A 176 -8.10 1.18 2.14
N SER A 177 -7.80 2.39 2.61
CA SER A 177 -7.27 3.47 1.78
C SER A 177 -5.84 3.78 2.19
N LEU A 178 -4.89 3.42 1.32
CA LEU A 178 -3.45 3.63 1.48
C LEU A 178 -3.02 4.73 0.52
N LEU A 179 -2.86 5.95 1.03
CA LEU A 179 -2.79 7.17 0.22
C LEU A 179 -1.48 7.93 0.44
N ASN A 180 -0.74 8.25 -0.62
CA ASN A 180 0.43 9.13 -0.57
C ASN A 180 1.50 8.72 0.45
N ASN A 181 1.66 7.42 0.70
CA ASN A 181 2.66 6.93 1.65
C ASN A 181 4.01 6.69 0.95
N TYR A 182 5.09 6.75 1.72
CA TYR A 182 6.43 6.34 1.30
C TYR A 182 6.80 5.02 1.97
N LEU A 183 7.04 3.97 1.17
CA LEU A 183 7.39 2.63 1.63
C LEU A 183 8.77 2.27 1.09
N GLU A 184 9.72 1.96 1.97
CA GLU A 184 11.07 1.57 1.55
C GLU A 184 11.57 0.35 2.31
N GLY A 185 11.95 -0.69 1.55
CA GLY A 185 12.61 -1.86 2.11
C GLY A 185 11.83 -2.50 3.25
N ASN A 186 10.50 -2.54 3.23
CA ASN A 186 9.76 -3.35 4.20
C ASN A 186 9.95 -4.85 3.87
N ASN A 187 9.62 -5.72 4.83
CA ASN A 187 9.83 -7.17 4.74
C ASN A 187 11.32 -7.57 4.75
N GLN A 188 12.11 -7.06 5.70
CA GLN A 188 13.54 -7.39 5.85
C GLN A 188 13.82 -8.89 6.03
N LEU A 189 12.85 -9.67 6.49
CA LEU A 189 12.94 -11.13 6.56
C LEU A 189 12.99 -11.80 5.16
N ASN A 190 12.87 -11.03 4.08
CA ASN A 190 12.84 -11.48 2.70
C ASN A 190 11.82 -12.61 2.50
N SER A 191 10.67 -12.51 3.18
CA SER A 191 9.61 -13.49 3.03
C SER A 191 8.93 -13.32 1.67
N ASN A 192 8.26 -14.36 1.16
CA ASN A 192 7.51 -14.30 -0.10
C ASN A 192 6.22 -13.47 0.02
N ARG A 193 6.36 -12.18 0.33
CA ARG A 193 5.27 -11.23 0.53
C ARG A 193 5.68 -9.86 -0.04
N PRO A 194 4.77 -9.13 -0.68
CA PRO A 194 5.04 -7.76 -1.12
C PRO A 194 5.05 -6.78 0.05
N GLN A 195 5.45 -5.54 -0.19
CA GLN A 195 5.39 -4.45 0.80
C GLN A 195 3.95 -4.08 1.17
N ILE A 196 3.01 -4.18 0.22
CA ILE A 196 1.57 -4.07 0.45
C ILE A 196 0.91 -5.40 0.09
N ASN A 197 0.40 -6.15 1.08
CA ASN A 197 -0.10 -7.51 0.91
C ASN A 197 -1.56 -7.66 1.36
N MET A 198 -2.50 -7.23 0.51
CA MET A 198 -3.91 -7.15 0.88
C MET A 198 -4.72 -8.34 0.37
N GLY A 199 -5.62 -8.82 1.23
CA GLY A 199 -6.75 -9.68 0.86
C GLY A 199 -7.83 -8.94 0.05
N PRO A 200 -9.03 -9.53 -0.10
CA PRO A 200 -10.12 -8.95 -0.87
C PRO A 200 -10.71 -7.70 -0.20
N GLY A 201 -11.23 -6.76 -0.99
CA GLY A 201 -11.96 -5.58 -0.50
C GLY A 201 -13.41 -5.82 -0.04
N GLY A 202 -13.96 -7.01 -0.31
CA GLY A 202 -15.38 -7.29 -0.11
C GLY A 202 -16.25 -6.40 -1.01
N THR A 203 -17.35 -5.87 -0.48
CA THR A 203 -18.22 -4.93 -1.20
C THR A 203 -17.64 -3.52 -1.30
N GLY A 204 -16.57 -3.22 -0.57
CA GLY A 204 -15.84 -1.97 -0.64
C GLY A 204 -14.80 -1.95 -1.76
N VAL A 205 -14.03 -0.87 -1.81
CA VAL A 205 -12.94 -0.69 -2.78
C VAL A 205 -11.63 -0.49 -2.04
N LEU A 206 -10.66 -1.37 -2.29
CA LEU A 206 -9.28 -1.20 -1.83
C LEU A 206 -8.62 -0.10 -2.66
N ARG A 207 -8.09 0.94 -1.99
CA ARG A 207 -7.45 2.09 -2.65
C ARG A 207 -5.98 2.15 -2.28
N ILE A 208 -5.11 2.09 -3.29
CA ILE A 208 -3.67 2.23 -3.16
C ILE A 208 -3.25 3.33 -4.14
N ILE A 209 -3.20 4.57 -3.65
CA ILE A 209 -3.13 5.75 -4.53
C ILE A 209 -1.96 6.65 -4.12
N GLY A 210 -1.16 7.09 -5.09
CA GLY A 210 -0.13 8.12 -4.88
C GLY A 210 1.07 7.65 -4.04
N ASN A 211 1.21 6.36 -3.75
CA ASN A 211 2.28 5.86 -2.89
C ASN A 211 3.60 5.74 -3.66
N THR A 212 4.71 5.93 -2.96
CA THR A 212 6.05 5.60 -3.46
C THR A 212 6.52 4.33 -2.76
N ILE A 213 6.84 3.28 -3.53
CA ILE A 213 7.15 1.93 -3.04
C ILE A 213 8.50 1.50 -3.62
N ILE A 214 9.54 1.67 -2.82
CA ILE A 214 10.92 1.38 -3.19
C ILE A 214 11.36 0.08 -2.54
N GLY A 215 11.69 -0.91 -3.35
CA GLY A 215 12.25 -2.16 -2.89
C GLY A 215 13.72 -2.02 -2.55
N LYS A 216 14.24 -3.01 -1.83
CA LYS A 216 15.66 -3.11 -1.48
C LYS A 216 16.28 -4.21 -2.35
N PRO A 217 17.28 -3.91 -3.20
CA PRO A 217 17.80 -4.86 -4.19
C PRO A 217 18.27 -6.21 -3.62
N GLU A 218 18.73 -6.24 -2.37
CA GLU A 218 19.15 -7.47 -1.69
C GLU A 218 17.97 -8.39 -1.30
N LEU A 219 16.75 -7.84 -1.24
CA LEU A 219 15.53 -8.56 -0.89
C LEU A 219 14.84 -9.12 -2.14
N THR A 220 15.31 -10.29 -2.57
CA THR A 220 14.91 -10.93 -3.83
C THR A 220 13.52 -11.57 -3.82
N MET A 221 12.82 -11.62 -2.69
CA MET A 221 11.51 -12.27 -2.57
C MET A 221 10.34 -11.28 -2.38
N VAL A 222 10.64 -10.00 -2.20
CA VAL A 222 9.68 -8.95 -1.81
C VAL A 222 9.10 -8.25 -3.03
N GLY A 223 7.79 -8.35 -3.25
CA GLY A 223 7.08 -7.60 -4.31
C GLY A 223 6.65 -6.18 -3.89
N GLY A 224 6.12 -5.41 -4.82
CA GLY A 224 5.56 -4.07 -4.53
C GLY A 224 4.16 -4.17 -3.90
N ILE A 225 3.16 -4.52 -4.70
CA ILE A 225 1.74 -4.57 -4.31
C ILE A 225 1.13 -5.93 -4.66
N ALA A 226 0.38 -6.53 -3.73
CA ALA A 226 -0.60 -7.58 -4.03
C ALA A 226 -2.00 -7.24 -3.49
N ALA A 227 -3.02 -7.51 -4.30
CA ALA A 227 -4.42 -7.52 -3.91
C ALA A 227 -5.07 -8.84 -4.37
N ALA A 228 -5.55 -9.66 -3.44
CA ALA A 228 -5.89 -11.05 -3.74
C ALA A 228 -7.26 -11.51 -3.22
N SER A 229 -8.14 -11.91 -4.15
CA SER A 229 -9.35 -12.70 -3.93
C SER A 229 -9.05 -14.20 -4.03
N LEU A 230 -8.31 -14.76 -3.06
CA LEU A 230 -7.92 -16.18 -3.11
C LEU A 230 -9.09 -17.15 -2.85
N LEU A 231 -10.11 -16.69 -2.11
CA LEU A 231 -11.28 -17.50 -1.74
C LEU A 231 -12.54 -17.14 -2.54
N GLY A 232 -12.40 -16.29 -3.56
CA GLY A 232 -13.50 -15.88 -4.45
C GLY A 232 -14.37 -14.73 -3.94
N ASN A 233 -14.03 -14.13 -2.79
CA ASN A 233 -14.69 -12.92 -2.29
C ASN A 233 -14.53 -11.75 -3.27
N PRO A 234 -15.52 -10.85 -3.39
CA PRO A 234 -15.39 -9.69 -4.27
C PRO A 234 -14.17 -8.83 -3.92
N ASN A 235 -13.47 -8.37 -4.95
CA ASN A 235 -12.25 -7.59 -4.81
C ASN A 235 -12.22 -6.44 -5.83
N ALA A 236 -12.77 -5.29 -5.46
CA ALA A 236 -12.63 -4.07 -6.24
C ALA A 236 -11.37 -3.31 -5.82
N VAL A 237 -10.52 -2.95 -6.78
CA VAL A 237 -9.25 -2.26 -6.54
C VAL A 237 -9.14 -0.96 -7.34
N ILE A 238 -8.53 0.05 -6.73
CA ILE A 238 -8.02 1.25 -7.40
C ILE A 238 -6.55 1.38 -7.02
N ILE A 239 -5.67 1.13 -7.98
CA ILE A 239 -4.22 1.23 -7.81
C ILE A 239 -3.72 2.31 -8.76
N ASP A 240 -3.68 3.55 -8.29
CA ASP A 240 -3.47 4.71 -9.15
C ASP A 240 -2.26 5.56 -8.74
N ASN A 241 -1.53 6.08 -9.73
CA ASN A 241 -0.50 7.11 -9.56
C ASN A 241 0.61 6.74 -8.55
N ASN A 242 0.92 5.45 -8.41
CA ASN A 242 1.99 4.99 -7.54
C ASN A 242 3.33 4.94 -8.30
N ILE A 243 4.43 5.12 -7.58
CA ILE A 243 5.78 4.84 -8.05
C ILE A 243 6.22 3.52 -7.42
N ILE A 244 6.58 2.53 -8.22
CA ILE A 244 6.90 1.17 -7.76
C ILE A 244 8.21 0.73 -8.41
N GLN A 245 9.28 0.72 -7.62
CA GLN A 245 10.63 0.50 -8.14
C GLN A 245 11.45 -0.47 -7.32
N GLY A 246 12.31 -1.25 -7.98
CA GLY A 246 13.32 -2.06 -7.29
C GLY A 246 12.76 -3.21 -6.44
N ASN A 247 11.54 -3.68 -6.71
CA ASN A 247 10.96 -4.85 -6.04
C ASN A 247 11.14 -6.13 -6.88
N ARG A 248 10.69 -7.27 -6.38
CA ARG A 248 10.63 -8.54 -7.14
C ARG A 248 9.67 -8.48 -8.33
N TYR A 249 8.56 -7.78 -8.16
CA TYR A 249 7.52 -7.51 -9.15
C TYR A 249 6.80 -6.22 -8.74
N GLY A 250 6.14 -5.54 -9.68
CA GLY A 250 5.42 -4.30 -9.40
C GLY A 250 4.09 -4.56 -8.68
N ILE A 251 3.08 -4.97 -9.44
CA ILE A 251 1.71 -5.18 -8.96
C ILE A 251 1.25 -6.60 -9.31
N THR A 252 0.55 -7.26 -8.39
CA THR A 252 -0.20 -8.47 -8.69
C THR A 252 -1.65 -8.37 -8.22
N VAL A 253 -2.57 -8.84 -9.05
CA VAL A 253 -3.98 -9.03 -8.67
C VAL A 253 -4.36 -10.48 -8.93
N VAL A 254 -4.93 -11.13 -7.92
CA VAL A 254 -5.22 -12.57 -7.95
C VAL A 254 -6.70 -12.82 -7.68
N GLY A 255 -7.31 -13.70 -8.47
CA GLY A 255 -8.68 -14.19 -8.26
C GLY A 255 -9.67 -13.64 -9.27
N ALA A 256 -10.53 -14.52 -9.79
CA ALA A 256 -11.47 -14.22 -10.88
C ALA A 256 -12.56 -13.19 -10.50
N ASN A 257 -12.84 -12.99 -9.20
CA ASN A 257 -13.79 -12.01 -8.71
C ASN A 257 -13.13 -10.66 -8.39
N SER A 258 -12.13 -10.28 -9.20
CA SER A 258 -11.42 -9.01 -9.06
C SER A 258 -11.82 -8.05 -10.19
N SER A 259 -12.02 -6.78 -9.84
CA SER A 259 -12.35 -5.72 -10.80
C SER A 259 -11.73 -4.38 -10.40
N GLY A 260 -11.73 -3.41 -11.32
CA GLY A 260 -11.35 -2.03 -11.03
C GLY A 260 -10.22 -1.51 -11.92
N PHE A 261 -9.39 -0.62 -11.37
CA PHE A 261 -8.50 0.23 -12.14
C PHE A 261 -7.05 0.15 -11.65
N ILE A 262 -6.12 0.12 -12.61
CA ILE A 262 -4.68 0.29 -12.38
C ILE A 262 -4.19 1.39 -13.32
N ARG A 263 -4.00 2.63 -12.84
CA ARG A 263 -3.77 3.77 -13.76
C ARG A 263 -2.65 4.70 -13.35
N GLY A 264 -1.97 5.30 -14.31
CA GLY A 264 -1.00 6.38 -14.04
C GLY A 264 0.22 5.96 -13.22
N ASN A 265 0.46 4.65 -13.02
CA ASN A 265 1.56 4.18 -12.19
C ASN A 265 2.88 4.21 -12.97
N LEU A 266 3.98 4.51 -12.27
CA LEU A 266 5.35 4.33 -12.74
C LEU A 266 5.91 3.04 -12.16
N ILE A 267 6.17 2.05 -13.00
CA ILE A 267 6.53 0.69 -12.56
C ILE A 267 7.84 0.29 -13.24
N GLU A 268 8.95 0.40 -12.50
CA GLU A 268 10.28 0.26 -13.09
C GLU A 268 11.22 -0.63 -12.30
N ASP A 269 12.15 -1.28 -12.99
CA ASP A 269 13.26 -2.01 -12.35
C ASP A 269 12.79 -3.05 -11.32
N ASN A 270 11.57 -3.59 -11.46
CA ASN A 270 11.06 -4.61 -10.56
C ASN A 270 11.54 -5.99 -11.02
N ASN A 271 12.81 -6.28 -10.75
CA ASN A 271 13.51 -7.46 -11.26
C ASN A 271 14.48 -8.08 -10.24
N THR A 272 14.36 -7.79 -8.93
CA THR A 272 15.37 -8.17 -7.94
C THR A 272 15.66 -9.67 -7.85
N GLN A 273 14.64 -10.51 -8.04
CA GLN A 273 14.84 -11.98 -8.08
C GLN A 273 15.54 -12.47 -9.35
N ASN A 274 15.44 -11.70 -10.42
CA ASN A 274 15.97 -12.00 -11.75
C ASN A 274 15.63 -13.40 -12.29
N ASN A 275 14.47 -13.94 -11.90
CA ASN A 275 13.96 -15.21 -12.41
C ASN A 275 12.56 -15.00 -13.00
N PRO A 276 12.41 -15.02 -14.33
CA PRO A 276 11.15 -14.67 -14.98
C PRO A 276 10.00 -15.65 -14.68
N ASN A 277 10.29 -16.86 -14.19
CA ASN A 277 9.26 -17.83 -13.79
C ASN A 277 8.72 -17.60 -12.37
N LEU A 278 9.41 -16.80 -11.56
CA LEU A 278 9.08 -16.58 -10.15
C LEU A 278 8.64 -15.14 -9.87
N GLY A 279 8.84 -14.19 -10.79
CA GLY A 279 8.44 -12.80 -10.62
C GLY A 279 8.91 -11.93 -11.78
N GLY A 280 8.98 -10.63 -11.52
CA GLY A 280 9.54 -9.65 -12.44
C GLY A 280 8.54 -8.97 -13.36
N SER A 281 7.25 -9.23 -13.22
CA SER A 281 6.23 -8.50 -13.97
C SER A 281 6.02 -7.09 -13.41
N GLY A 282 5.83 -6.11 -14.29
CA GLY A 282 5.29 -4.82 -13.91
C GLY A 282 3.88 -4.97 -13.34
N ILE A 283 2.97 -5.60 -14.10
CA ILE A 283 1.68 -6.11 -13.62
C ILE A 283 1.57 -7.61 -13.89
N SER A 284 1.14 -8.38 -12.90
CA SER A 284 0.71 -9.77 -13.08
C SER A 284 -0.75 -9.92 -12.69
N LEU A 285 -1.60 -10.37 -13.61
CA LEU A 285 -2.98 -10.74 -13.31
C LEU A 285 -3.12 -12.25 -13.40
N SER A 286 -3.73 -12.87 -12.38
CA SER A 286 -3.96 -14.31 -12.37
C SER A 286 -5.35 -14.66 -11.89
N ALA A 287 -6.02 -15.56 -12.62
CA ALA A 287 -7.32 -16.07 -12.25
C ALA A 287 -7.48 -17.54 -12.66
N SER A 288 -8.40 -18.22 -12.00
CA SER A 288 -8.81 -19.59 -12.33
C SER A 288 -10.33 -19.68 -12.40
N GLY A 289 -10.84 -20.68 -13.12
CA GLY A 289 -12.28 -20.84 -13.32
C GLY A 289 -12.84 -19.87 -14.37
N PRO A 290 -14.11 -19.45 -14.25
CA PRO A 290 -14.73 -18.53 -15.21
C PRO A 290 -13.92 -17.26 -15.42
N ALA A 291 -13.84 -16.80 -16.66
CA ALA A 291 -13.18 -15.54 -16.99
C ALA A 291 -14.11 -14.38 -16.60
N THR A 292 -14.10 -13.99 -15.33
CA THR A 292 -14.94 -12.90 -14.78
C THR A 292 -14.16 -11.68 -14.31
N MET A 293 -12.83 -11.77 -14.25
CA MET A 293 -11.97 -10.65 -13.87
C MET A 293 -12.21 -9.46 -14.80
N ASP A 294 -12.24 -8.24 -14.26
CA ASP A 294 -12.56 -7.02 -15.01
C ASP A 294 -11.67 -5.86 -14.57
N ILE A 295 -10.40 -5.91 -14.99
CA ILE A 295 -9.40 -4.89 -14.67
C ILE A 295 -9.17 -4.01 -15.90
N VAL A 296 -9.24 -2.70 -15.72
CA VAL A 296 -8.85 -1.71 -16.72
C VAL A 296 -7.51 -1.11 -16.31
N ALA A 297 -6.54 -1.08 -17.22
CA ALA A 297 -5.27 -0.43 -16.99
C ALA A 297 -4.94 0.56 -18.10
N SER A 298 -4.75 1.84 -17.71
CA SER A 298 -4.49 2.95 -18.62
C SER A 298 -3.38 3.86 -18.08
N ASN A 299 -2.66 4.52 -18.99
CA ASN A 299 -1.64 5.54 -18.65
C ASN A 299 -0.52 5.08 -17.69
N ASN A 300 -0.26 3.77 -17.58
CA ASN A 300 0.86 3.29 -16.78
C ASN A 300 2.16 3.29 -17.59
N GLN A 301 3.29 3.39 -16.90
CA GLN A 301 4.63 3.33 -17.49
C GLN A 301 5.37 2.11 -16.95
N PHE A 302 5.84 1.25 -17.84
CA PHE A 302 6.53 0.00 -17.51
C PHE A 302 7.95 0.03 -18.08
N ARG A 303 8.97 0.08 -17.21
CA ARG A 303 10.37 0.09 -17.69
C ARG A 303 11.26 -0.94 -17.00
N ARG A 304 12.09 -1.64 -17.77
CA ARG A 304 13.18 -2.49 -17.25
C ARG A 304 12.75 -3.57 -16.24
N ASN A 305 11.49 -3.96 -16.25
CA ASN A 305 11.00 -5.14 -15.54
C ASN A 305 11.38 -6.41 -16.33
N LEU A 306 11.23 -7.62 -15.78
CA LEU A 306 11.43 -8.86 -16.56
C LEU A 306 10.30 -9.08 -17.57
N TRP A 307 9.10 -8.61 -17.23
CA TRP A 307 7.91 -8.58 -18.06
C TRP A 307 7.18 -7.25 -17.87
N GLY A 308 6.58 -6.68 -18.92
CA GLY A 308 5.68 -5.54 -18.75
C GLY A 308 4.41 -5.99 -18.02
N ILE A 309 3.56 -6.76 -18.71
CA ILE A 309 2.33 -7.34 -18.17
C ILE A 309 2.26 -8.84 -18.45
N THR A 310 1.86 -9.63 -17.46
CA THR A 310 1.58 -11.07 -17.61
C THR A 310 0.14 -11.39 -17.22
N LEU A 311 -0.59 -12.07 -18.10
CA LEU A 311 -1.95 -12.57 -17.83
C LEU A 311 -1.90 -14.09 -17.69
N ILE A 312 -2.43 -14.65 -16.61
CA ILE A 312 -2.29 -16.07 -16.29
C ILE A 312 -3.66 -16.72 -16.05
N GLY A 313 -3.87 -17.90 -16.64
CA GLY A 313 -5.06 -18.72 -16.44
C GLY A 313 -6.27 -18.13 -17.17
N SER A 314 -7.28 -17.70 -16.41
CA SER A 314 -8.49 -17.06 -16.95
C SER A 314 -8.55 -15.55 -16.72
N ALA A 315 -7.40 -14.93 -16.39
CA ALA A 315 -7.31 -13.50 -16.17
C ALA A 315 -7.76 -12.70 -17.41
N ARG A 316 -8.24 -11.47 -17.18
CA ARG A 316 -8.64 -10.54 -18.22
C ARG A 316 -8.21 -9.13 -17.84
N ILE A 317 -7.92 -8.33 -18.86
CA ILE A 317 -7.56 -6.93 -18.74
C ILE A 317 -8.08 -6.17 -19.95
N ASN A 318 -8.46 -4.92 -19.75
CA ASN A 318 -8.67 -3.95 -20.83
C ASN A 318 -7.55 -2.90 -20.75
N LEU A 319 -6.65 -2.96 -21.72
CA LEU A 319 -5.51 -2.05 -21.90
C LEU A 319 -5.81 -0.92 -22.90
N GLY A 320 -7.04 -0.83 -23.40
CA GLY A 320 -7.46 0.19 -24.36
C GLY A 320 -8.47 -0.35 -25.35
N ASN A 321 -9.63 0.30 -25.45
CA ASN A 321 -10.74 -0.10 -26.30
C ASN A 321 -11.54 1.14 -26.73
N ASN A 322 -11.76 1.30 -28.04
CA ASN A 322 -12.51 2.41 -28.61
C ASN A 322 -14.03 2.17 -28.67
N ASP A 323 -14.50 0.98 -28.28
CA ASP A 323 -15.93 0.69 -28.14
C ASP A 323 -16.55 1.53 -27.00
N PRO A 324 -17.57 2.37 -27.27
CA PRO A 324 -18.22 3.19 -26.24
C PRO A 324 -18.75 2.40 -25.03
N GLU A 325 -19.18 1.14 -25.20
CA GLU A 325 -19.73 0.34 -24.10
C GLU A 325 -18.65 -0.22 -23.17
N ASN A 326 -17.42 -0.36 -23.66
CA ASN A 326 -16.29 -0.95 -22.94
C ASN A 326 -15.05 -0.04 -23.02
N PHE A 327 -15.28 1.27 -23.08
CA PHE A 327 -14.26 2.24 -23.42
C PHE A 327 -13.10 2.23 -22.40
N SER A 328 -11.89 2.19 -22.93
CA SER A 328 -10.65 2.42 -22.18
C SER A 328 -9.71 3.21 -23.07
N GLU A 329 -9.14 4.28 -22.52
CA GLU A 329 -8.30 5.21 -23.27
C GLU A 329 -6.94 4.61 -23.72
N GLY A 330 -6.48 3.54 -23.06
CA GLY A 330 -5.15 2.99 -23.27
C GLY A 330 -4.05 3.89 -22.71
N GLY A 331 -3.10 4.32 -23.54
CA GLY A 331 -2.04 5.24 -23.12
C GLY A 331 -0.94 4.63 -22.25
N ASN A 332 -0.89 3.31 -22.10
CA ASN A 332 0.21 2.66 -21.41
C ASN A 332 1.50 2.74 -22.24
N ILE A 333 2.64 2.85 -21.56
CA ILE A 333 3.97 3.02 -22.14
C ILE A 333 4.88 1.88 -21.70
N PHE A 334 5.56 1.25 -22.65
CA PHE A 334 6.46 0.12 -22.42
C PHE A 334 7.86 0.41 -22.96
N ALA A 335 8.87 0.16 -22.14
CA ALA A 335 10.26 0.24 -22.55
C ALA A 335 11.11 -0.83 -21.85
N GLU A 336 11.97 -1.51 -22.60
CA GLU A 336 13.04 -2.36 -22.05
C GLU A 336 12.61 -3.46 -21.06
N ASN A 337 11.32 -3.80 -20.99
CA ASN A 337 10.87 -4.92 -20.17
C ASN A 337 11.30 -6.20 -20.85
N GLY A 338 12.13 -7.02 -20.22
CA GLY A 338 12.72 -8.14 -20.92
C GLY A 338 13.46 -9.15 -20.05
N ASN A 339 13.58 -10.36 -20.61
CA ASN A 339 14.31 -11.46 -20.01
C ASN A 339 14.87 -12.36 -21.12
N GLY A 340 15.93 -13.11 -20.84
CA GLY A 340 16.55 -14.00 -21.83
C GLY A 340 17.08 -13.31 -23.10
N GLY A 341 17.31 -11.99 -23.05
CA GLY A 341 17.70 -11.19 -24.22
C GLY A 341 16.56 -10.84 -25.17
N GLN A 342 15.30 -10.99 -24.74
CA GLN A 342 14.10 -10.63 -25.50
C GLN A 342 13.27 -9.60 -24.71
N THR A 343 12.52 -8.77 -25.43
CA THR A 343 11.61 -7.77 -24.85
C THR A 343 10.19 -8.31 -24.80
N TYR A 344 9.50 -8.14 -23.67
CA TYR A 344 8.15 -8.60 -23.42
C TYR A 344 7.31 -7.47 -22.79
N ALA A 345 6.56 -6.74 -23.62
CA ALA A 345 5.63 -5.73 -23.14
C ALA A 345 4.35 -6.37 -22.58
N LEU A 346 3.77 -7.33 -23.30
CA LEU A 346 2.60 -8.09 -22.86
C LEU A 346 2.77 -9.58 -23.18
N TYR A 347 2.54 -10.42 -22.18
CA TYR A 347 2.42 -11.86 -22.35
C TYR A 347 1.00 -12.31 -21.99
N ASN A 348 0.17 -12.56 -22.99
CA ASN A 348 -1.19 -13.07 -22.79
C ASN A 348 -1.19 -14.59 -22.63
N ASN A 349 -0.85 -15.11 -21.45
CA ASN A 349 -0.87 -16.56 -21.17
C ASN A 349 -2.30 -17.08 -20.86
N THR A 350 -3.30 -16.60 -21.60
CA THR A 350 -4.72 -16.95 -21.44
C THR A 350 -5.34 -17.20 -22.80
N PRO A 351 -6.45 -17.97 -22.90
CA PRO A 351 -7.22 -18.09 -24.14
C PRO A 351 -8.11 -16.86 -24.42
N ASN A 352 -8.12 -15.87 -23.52
CA ASN A 352 -9.05 -14.74 -23.59
C ASN A 352 -8.51 -13.65 -24.52
N MET A 353 -9.42 -13.03 -25.26
CA MET A 353 -9.12 -11.83 -26.05
C MET A 353 -8.76 -10.66 -25.12
N VAL A 354 -7.79 -9.85 -25.53
CA VAL A 354 -7.35 -8.64 -24.84
C VAL A 354 -7.48 -7.44 -25.77
N TYR A 355 -8.19 -6.42 -25.33
CA TYR A 355 -8.20 -5.11 -25.98
C TYR A 355 -7.04 -4.28 -25.43
N ALA A 356 -6.18 -3.78 -26.30
CA ALA A 356 -4.94 -3.08 -25.97
C ALA A 356 -4.60 -1.96 -26.97
N MET A 357 -5.63 -1.24 -27.43
CA MET A 357 -5.49 -0.11 -28.36
C MET A 357 -4.88 1.12 -27.65
N ASN A 358 -4.38 2.05 -28.45
CA ASN A 358 -3.84 3.36 -28.05
C ASN A 358 -2.65 3.29 -27.08
N ASN A 359 -1.88 2.21 -27.09
CA ASN A 359 -0.68 2.07 -26.24
C ASN A 359 0.61 2.36 -27.01
N CYS A 360 1.64 2.75 -26.27
CA CYS A 360 3.02 2.94 -26.71
C CYS A 360 3.84 1.70 -26.35
N TRP A 361 4.00 0.78 -27.29
CA TRP A 361 4.63 -0.52 -27.04
C TRP A 361 6.16 -0.49 -27.00
N LEU A 362 6.77 0.56 -27.54
CA LEU A 362 8.20 0.80 -27.60
C LEU A 362 8.43 2.31 -27.47
N GLU A 363 9.11 2.77 -26.42
CA GLU A 363 9.52 4.18 -26.32
C GLU A 363 10.65 4.53 -27.30
N GLU A 364 11.53 3.57 -27.58
CA GLU A 364 12.65 3.74 -28.49
C GLU A 364 12.48 2.88 -29.75
N GLY A 365 12.84 3.46 -30.90
CA GLY A 365 12.75 2.81 -32.20
C GLY A 365 11.53 3.21 -33.02
N GLU A 366 11.37 2.54 -34.17
CA GLU A 366 10.24 2.79 -35.07
C GLU A 366 9.02 1.95 -34.66
N LEU A 367 7.88 2.61 -34.45
CA LEU A 367 6.60 1.94 -34.19
C LEU A 367 5.99 1.45 -35.51
N THR A 368 6.44 0.27 -35.95
CA THR A 368 5.80 -0.48 -37.04
C THR A 368 4.92 -1.58 -36.47
N MET A 369 3.94 -2.06 -37.26
CA MET A 369 3.10 -3.19 -36.86
C MET A 369 3.94 -4.42 -36.48
N GLU A 370 5.01 -4.70 -37.24
CA GLU A 370 5.93 -5.80 -36.99
C GLU A 370 6.69 -5.64 -35.66
N ASN A 371 7.19 -4.44 -35.37
CA ASN A 371 7.92 -4.19 -34.12
C ASN A 371 7.02 -4.27 -32.89
N VAL A 372 5.76 -3.82 -33.02
CA VAL A 372 4.76 -3.94 -31.95
C VAL A 372 4.36 -5.39 -31.71
N GLU A 373 4.09 -6.16 -32.77
CA GLU A 373 3.79 -7.60 -32.67
C GLU A 373 4.91 -8.35 -31.94
N ASN A 374 6.17 -8.04 -32.23
CA ASN A 374 7.33 -8.74 -31.65
C ASN A 374 7.48 -8.62 -30.12
N VAL A 375 6.82 -7.65 -29.46
CA VAL A 375 6.86 -7.50 -28.00
C VAL A 375 5.59 -7.96 -27.29
N ILE A 376 4.63 -8.50 -28.05
CA ILE A 376 3.35 -9.02 -27.57
C ILE A 376 3.32 -10.52 -27.84
N THR A 377 3.20 -11.35 -26.80
CA THR A 377 2.99 -12.79 -26.97
C THR A 377 1.51 -13.14 -26.91
N HIS A 378 0.96 -13.68 -27.98
CA HIS A 378 -0.48 -13.98 -28.12
C HIS A 378 -0.79 -15.05 -29.19
N GLN A 379 -2.02 -15.07 -29.72
CA GLN A 379 -2.52 -16.13 -30.62
C GLN A 379 -1.62 -16.46 -31.83
N PRO A 380 -1.04 -15.50 -32.57
CA PRO A 380 -0.14 -15.77 -33.70
C PRO A 380 1.12 -16.56 -33.31
N ASP A 381 1.65 -16.34 -32.10
CA ASP A 381 2.80 -17.09 -31.57
C ASP A 381 2.38 -18.49 -31.09
N ILE A 382 1.26 -18.56 -30.37
CA ILE A 382 0.76 -19.77 -29.74
C ILE A 382 -0.74 -19.85 -29.95
N ALA A 383 -1.17 -20.76 -30.83
CA ALA A 383 -2.55 -20.87 -31.31
C ALA A 383 -3.62 -21.10 -30.23
N THR A 384 -3.24 -21.51 -29.02
CA THR A 384 -4.16 -21.71 -27.88
C THR A 384 -4.41 -20.44 -27.07
N LEU A 385 -3.62 -19.38 -27.29
CA LEU A 385 -3.77 -18.10 -26.61
C LEU A 385 -4.83 -17.24 -27.30
N GLY A 386 -5.35 -16.26 -26.56
CA GLY A 386 -6.32 -15.31 -27.08
C GLY A 386 -5.66 -14.21 -27.90
N LEU A 387 -6.42 -13.65 -28.85
CA LEU A 387 -5.98 -12.54 -29.68
C LEU A 387 -5.79 -11.27 -28.82
N VAL A 388 -4.78 -10.49 -29.16
CA VAL A 388 -4.56 -9.14 -28.61
C VAL A 388 -4.86 -8.17 -29.72
N ILE A 389 -5.76 -7.22 -29.45
CA ILE A 389 -6.16 -6.19 -30.40
C ILE A 389 -5.47 -4.89 -29.99
N TYR A 390 -4.40 -4.52 -30.69
CA TYR A 390 -3.50 -3.44 -30.29
C TYR A 390 -3.42 -2.28 -31.31
N ASP A 391 -4.13 -2.36 -32.44
CA ASP A 391 -4.25 -1.29 -33.44
C ASP A 391 -5.54 -0.48 -33.18
N PRO A 392 -5.49 0.87 -33.12
CA PRO A 392 -4.32 1.75 -33.27
C PRO A 392 -3.33 1.66 -32.11
N PHE A 393 -2.06 1.94 -32.38
CA PHE A 393 -1.00 2.13 -31.38
C PHE A 393 -0.23 3.43 -31.64
N GLY A 394 0.43 3.97 -30.61
CA GLY A 394 1.22 5.19 -30.72
C GLY A 394 1.74 5.71 -29.39
N CYS A 395 2.86 6.43 -29.44
CA CYS A 395 3.45 7.11 -28.30
C CYS A 395 3.05 8.58 -28.29
N THR A 396 1.81 8.87 -27.87
CA THR A 396 1.48 10.22 -27.42
C THR A 396 2.07 10.42 -26.04
N LEU A 397 3.25 11.04 -25.97
CA LEU A 397 3.86 11.54 -24.74
C LEU A 397 2.99 12.67 -24.18
N SER A 398 1.87 12.32 -23.57
CA SER A 398 1.04 13.26 -22.82
C SER A 398 1.79 13.64 -21.55
N THR A 399 2.27 14.88 -21.46
CA THR A 399 2.61 15.50 -20.17
C THR A 399 1.39 15.35 -19.25
N PRO A 400 1.53 14.84 -18.01
CA PRO A 400 0.39 14.69 -17.12
C PRO A 400 -0.30 16.04 -16.95
N ASP A 401 -1.60 16.08 -17.21
CA ASP A 401 -2.43 17.22 -16.82
C ASP A 401 -2.30 17.39 -15.31
N LEU A 402 -1.67 18.50 -14.90
CA LEU A 402 -1.71 18.91 -13.50
C LEU A 402 -3.17 19.16 -13.14
N SER A 403 -3.71 18.35 -12.24
CA SER A 403 -5.02 18.62 -11.66
C SER A 403 -4.93 19.91 -10.85
N ILE A 404 -5.78 20.88 -11.21
CA ILE A 404 -5.90 22.15 -10.51
C ILE A 404 -6.44 21.87 -9.11
N ALA A 405 -5.58 21.97 -8.10
CA ALA A 405 -6.02 22.28 -6.75
C ALA A 405 -6.71 23.66 -6.82
N SER A 406 -7.96 23.76 -6.37
CA SER A 406 -8.64 25.05 -6.18
C SER A 406 -8.35 25.54 -4.75
N PRO A 407 -7.25 26.26 -4.49
CA PRO A 407 -6.98 26.75 -3.16
C PRO A 407 -8.08 27.75 -2.75
N VAL A 408 -8.79 27.45 -1.67
CA VAL A 408 -9.71 28.40 -1.05
C VAL A 408 -8.89 29.29 -0.12
N MET A 409 -8.80 30.58 -0.46
CA MET A 409 -8.05 31.58 0.30
C MET A 409 -8.97 32.31 1.29
N TYR A 410 -8.57 32.42 2.56
CA TYR A 410 -9.27 33.19 3.58
C TYR A 410 -8.42 34.38 4.08
N PRO A 411 -9.02 35.53 4.43
CA PRO A 411 -10.45 35.85 4.31
C PRO A 411 -10.88 35.96 2.84
N ASN A 412 -12.13 35.60 2.53
CA ASN A 412 -12.74 35.82 1.22
C ASN A 412 -13.87 36.86 1.39
N PRO A 413 -13.76 38.09 0.85
CA PRO A 413 -12.73 38.57 -0.09
C PRO A 413 -11.36 38.81 0.57
N ASN A 414 -10.31 38.42 -0.15
CA ASN A 414 -8.92 38.66 0.25
C ASN A 414 -8.40 39.93 -0.43
N ASN A 415 -7.68 40.77 0.31
CA ASN A 415 -6.98 41.96 -0.22
C ASN A 415 -5.45 41.80 -0.25
N GLY A 416 -4.94 40.59 0.01
CA GLY A 416 -3.51 40.25 0.00
C GLY A 416 -2.97 39.85 -1.39
N THR A 417 -1.67 39.61 -1.46
CA THR A 417 -0.96 39.12 -2.66
C THR A 417 -0.82 37.60 -2.62
N MET A 418 -1.14 36.92 -3.73
CA MET A 418 -0.84 35.50 -3.94
C MET A 418 0.40 35.33 -4.83
N SER A 419 1.28 34.39 -4.48
CA SER A 419 2.40 33.98 -5.32
C SER A 419 2.21 32.52 -5.73
N ILE A 420 2.16 32.26 -7.03
CA ILE A 420 2.15 30.91 -7.59
C ILE A 420 3.57 30.63 -8.07
N THR A 421 4.21 29.60 -7.51
CA THR A 421 5.51 29.13 -7.98
C THR A 421 5.30 27.76 -8.61
N THR A 422 5.64 27.63 -9.89
CA THR A 422 5.64 26.35 -10.59
C THR A 422 7.07 25.82 -10.64
N THR A 423 7.24 24.50 -10.54
CA THR A 423 8.54 23.84 -10.68
C THR A 423 9.00 23.71 -12.13
N LEU A 424 8.10 24.02 -13.08
CA LEU A 424 8.31 23.95 -14.53
C LEU A 424 7.76 25.22 -15.20
N ASP A 425 8.29 25.52 -16.40
CA ASP A 425 7.76 26.59 -17.26
C ASP A 425 6.33 26.25 -17.70
N GLY A 426 5.39 27.17 -17.52
CA GLY A 426 3.98 26.95 -17.84
C GLY A 426 3.15 28.22 -17.87
N THR A 427 1.90 28.09 -18.32
CA THR A 427 0.94 29.21 -18.35
C THR A 427 -0.11 29.03 -17.25
N ALA A 428 -0.14 29.94 -16.27
CA ALA A 428 -1.22 29.99 -15.28
C ALA A 428 -2.30 30.97 -15.75
N THR A 429 -3.56 30.53 -15.81
CA THR A 429 -4.71 31.39 -16.12
C THR A 429 -5.65 31.41 -14.92
N ILE A 430 -5.96 32.60 -14.41
CA ILE A 430 -6.91 32.80 -13.30
C ILE A 430 -8.22 33.30 -13.90
N TYR A 431 -9.31 32.60 -13.60
CA TYR A 431 -10.66 33.02 -13.93
C TYR A 431 -11.33 33.58 -12.67
N ASN A 432 -11.99 34.74 -12.80
CA ASN A 432 -12.76 35.38 -11.72
C ASN A 432 -14.23 34.95 -11.75
#